data_AF-A0A972S938-F1
#
_entry.id   AF-A0A972S938-F1
#
_cell.length_a   1.000
_cell.length_b   1.000
_cell.length_c   1.000
_cell.angle_alpha   90.00
_cell.angle_beta   90.00
_cell.angle_gamma   90.00
#
_symmetry.space_group_name_H-M   'P 1'
#
loop_
_entity.id
_entity.type
_entity.pdbx_description
1 polymer ?
#
loop_
_entity_poly.entity_id
_entity_poly.type
_entity_poly.pdbx_seq_one_letter_code
_entity_poly.pdbx_strand_id
1 'polypeptide(L)'
;MKILNIFKENPQRFITGAVLIAVVAIVALIDNFFLTWLFLGITFMFAFYEAMKLFAIDKNSPFFYAFFIWIVAYFYPNPDDLIFIVLIIFAGWEAYKQAKDIETIFPFLYVGGAYLFVLALYKDFGMEALIWLVLIVAGADTGAYIIGKSFGKTPFSPTSPNKTLEGVLGGVSVATILGTFYGVEFVNPFLSFFISLVCAVGAVFG
;
A
#
# COMPACT_ATOMS: atom_id res chain seq x y z
N MET A 1 19.56 27.75 -11.49
CA MET A 1 18.33 28.54 -11.69
C MET A 1 17.21 27.65 -12.28
N LYS A 2 16.74 26.61 -11.57
CA LYS A 2 15.69 25.68 -12.07
C LYS A 2 14.67 25.20 -11.03
N ILE A 3 15.05 24.97 -9.77
CA ILE A 3 14.11 24.45 -8.73
C ILE A 3 13.10 25.52 -8.29
N LEU A 4 13.55 26.74 -7.99
CA LEU A 4 12.68 27.85 -7.57
C LEU A 4 11.62 28.23 -8.62
N ASN A 5 11.88 28.00 -9.91
CA ASN A 5 10.90 28.25 -10.98
C ASN A 5 9.83 27.16 -11.01
N ILE A 6 10.19 25.88 -10.80
CA ILE A 6 9.22 24.77 -10.73
C ILE A 6 8.26 24.95 -9.55
N PHE A 7 8.76 25.43 -8.41
CA PHE A 7 7.92 25.78 -7.25
C PHE A 7 6.94 26.92 -7.56
N LYS A 8 7.38 27.94 -8.30
CA LYS A 8 6.53 29.07 -8.71
C LYS A 8 5.51 28.68 -9.78
N GLU A 9 5.83 27.72 -10.64
CA GLU A 9 4.96 27.27 -11.73
C GLU A 9 3.86 26.31 -11.25
N ASN A 10 4.09 25.53 -10.18
CA ASN A 10 3.14 24.54 -9.67
C ASN A 10 3.00 24.55 -8.13
N PRO A 11 2.75 25.69 -7.48
CA PRO A 11 2.77 25.80 -6.02
C PRO A 11 1.75 24.87 -5.35
N GLN A 12 0.59 24.67 -5.99
CA GLN A 12 -0.46 23.80 -5.47
C GLN A 12 0.00 22.35 -5.25
N ARG A 13 0.80 21.78 -6.17
CA ARG A 13 1.27 20.38 -6.07
C ARG A 13 2.26 20.18 -4.92
N PHE A 14 3.12 21.18 -4.68
CA PHE A 14 4.06 21.12 -3.56
C PHE A 14 3.35 21.29 -2.22
N ILE A 15 2.38 22.21 -2.15
CA ILE A 15 1.60 22.44 -0.93
C ILE A 15 0.78 21.19 -0.60
N THR A 16 0.07 20.59 -1.56
CA THR A 16 -0.71 19.37 -1.30
C THR A 16 0.17 18.21 -0.86
N GLY A 17 1.33 17.99 -1.51
CA GLY A 17 2.28 16.96 -1.09
C GLY A 17 2.80 17.17 0.33
N ALA A 18 3.20 18.40 0.67
CA ALA A 18 3.67 18.73 2.01
C ALA A 18 2.58 18.54 3.07
N VAL A 19 1.33 18.93 2.77
CA VAL A 19 0.18 18.74 3.67
C VAL A 19 -0.10 17.26 3.88
N LEU A 20 -0.07 16.44 2.83
CA LEU A 20 -0.29 14.99 2.96
C LEU A 20 0.79 14.33 3.83
N ILE A 21 2.06 14.66 3.61
CA ILE A 21 3.16 14.17 4.45
C ILE A 21 2.97 14.61 5.89
N ALA A 22 2.59 15.86 6.13
CA ALA A 22 2.35 16.37 7.47
C ALA A 22 1.19 15.64 8.16
N VAL A 23 0.09 15.36 7.46
CA VAL A 23 -1.05 14.61 8.00
C VAL A 23 -0.62 13.19 8.38
N VAL A 24 0.07 12.48 7.48
CA VAL A 24 0.58 11.12 7.75
C VAL A 24 1.54 11.13 8.94
N ALA A 25 2.45 12.10 8.99
CA ALA A 25 3.39 12.25 10.10
C ALA A 25 2.68 12.55 11.43
N ILE A 26 1.66 13.40 11.45
CA ILE A 26 0.88 13.70 12.66
C ILE A 26 0.16 12.44 13.15
N VAL A 27 -0.49 11.69 12.25
CA VAL A 27 -1.14 10.41 12.61
C VAL A 27 -0.12 9.44 13.18
N ALA A 28 1.05 9.31 12.55
CA ALA A 28 2.13 8.45 13.01
C ALA A 28 2.67 8.86 14.39
N LEU A 29 2.86 10.16 14.63
CA LEU A 29 3.39 10.68 15.90
C LEU A 29 2.39 10.57 17.06
N ILE A 30 1.09 10.67 16.78
CA ILE A 30 0.05 10.50 17.80
C ILE A 30 -0.05 9.04 18.23
N ASP A 31 0.21 8.11 17.31
CA ASP A 31 0.16 6.65 17.51
C ASP A 31 -1.05 6.20 18.35
N ASN A 32 -2.24 6.63 17.92
CA ASN A 32 -3.49 6.26 18.55
C ASN A 32 -4.27 5.30 17.65
N PHE A 33 -4.70 4.16 18.21
CA PHE A 33 -5.38 3.13 17.45
C PHE A 33 -6.61 3.64 16.69
N PHE A 34 -7.48 4.40 17.36
CA PHE A 34 -8.68 4.95 16.74
C PHE A 34 -8.33 5.91 15.60
N LEU A 35 -7.35 6.78 15.79
CA LEU A 35 -6.91 7.72 14.77
C LEU A 35 -6.29 7.00 13.55
N THR A 36 -5.41 6.04 13.77
CA THR A 36 -4.77 5.24 12.71
C THR A 36 -5.81 4.42 11.95
N TRP A 37 -6.73 3.75 12.66
CA TRP A 37 -7.84 3.01 12.05
C TRP A 37 -8.76 3.93 11.24
N LEU A 38 -9.07 5.12 11.76
CA LEU A 38 -9.91 6.09 11.04
C LEU A 38 -9.22 6.61 9.78
N PHE A 39 -7.94 6.97 9.88
CA PHE A 39 -7.14 7.44 8.76
C PHE A 39 -7.05 6.38 7.66
N LEU A 40 -6.64 5.16 8.02
CA LEU A 40 -6.58 4.02 7.09
C LEU A 40 -7.96 3.69 6.52
N GLY A 41 -9.03 3.85 7.29
CA GLY A 41 -10.40 3.62 6.83
C GLY A 41 -10.85 4.60 5.76
N ILE A 42 -10.54 5.88 5.96
CA ILE A 42 -10.85 6.91 4.97
C ILE A 42 -10.10 6.63 3.66
N THR A 43 -8.79 6.38 3.74
CA THR A 43 -7.99 6.08 2.53
C THR A 43 -8.39 4.75 1.90
N PHE A 44 -8.76 3.75 2.71
CA PHE A 44 -9.32 2.48 2.27
C PHE A 44 -10.58 2.69 1.43
N MET A 45 -11.55 3.48 1.90
CA MET A 45 -12.80 3.68 1.15
C MET A 45 -12.56 4.39 -0.20
N PHE A 46 -11.63 5.35 -0.26
CA PHE A 46 -11.23 5.98 -1.52
C PHE A 46 -10.55 4.98 -2.46
N ALA A 47 -9.56 4.24 -1.96
CA ALA A 47 -8.84 3.23 -2.75
C ALA A 47 -9.76 2.11 -3.24
N PHE A 48 -10.72 1.68 -2.42
CA PHE A 48 -11.67 0.64 -2.78
C PHE A 48 -12.64 1.12 -3.86
N TYR A 49 -13.10 2.37 -3.78
CA TYR A 49 -13.93 2.98 -4.83
C TYR A 49 -13.18 3.08 -6.16
N GLU A 50 -11.90 3.46 -6.14
CA GLU A 50 -11.06 3.47 -7.34
C GLU A 50 -10.82 2.05 -7.89
N ALA A 51 -10.60 1.07 -7.02
CA ALA A 51 -10.47 -0.33 -7.43
C ALA A 51 -11.76 -0.87 -8.06
N MET A 52 -12.94 -0.52 -7.55
CA MET A 52 -14.21 -0.90 -8.18
C MET A 52 -14.31 -0.34 -9.61
N LYS A 53 -13.86 0.89 -9.86
CA LYS A 53 -13.78 1.45 -11.21
C LYS A 53 -12.77 0.72 -12.09
N LEU A 54 -11.60 0.40 -11.53
CA LEU A 54 -10.54 -0.33 -12.23
C LEU A 54 -11.04 -1.71 -12.73
N PHE A 55 -11.81 -2.40 -11.90
CA PHE A 55 -12.42 -3.70 -12.23
C PHE A 55 -13.80 -3.59 -12.87
N ALA A 56 -14.23 -2.40 -13.33
CA ALA A 56 -15.50 -2.15 -14.02
C ALA A 56 -16.76 -2.65 -13.26
N ILE A 57 -16.77 -2.50 -11.94
CA ILE A 57 -17.90 -2.90 -11.09
C ILE A 57 -18.86 -1.73 -10.89
N ASP A 58 -20.02 -1.80 -11.55
CA ASP A 58 -21.08 -0.78 -11.45
C ASP A 58 -22.02 -0.96 -10.24
N LYS A 59 -21.88 -2.06 -9.49
CA LYS A 59 -22.74 -2.36 -8.34
C LYS A 59 -22.28 -1.59 -7.10
N ASN A 60 -23.20 -0.98 -6.36
CA ASN A 60 -22.86 -0.31 -5.09
C ASN A 60 -22.67 -1.28 -3.92
N SER A 61 -23.18 -2.52 -4.01
CA SER A 61 -23.14 -3.48 -2.89
C SER A 61 -21.74 -3.79 -2.35
N PRO A 62 -20.69 -3.99 -3.18
CA PRO A 62 -19.34 -4.26 -2.68
C PRO A 62 -18.78 -3.12 -1.81
N PHE A 63 -19.10 -1.87 -2.15
CA PHE A 63 -18.67 -0.72 -1.36
C PHE A 63 -19.25 -0.74 0.06
N PHE A 64 -20.54 -1.07 0.21
CA PHE A 64 -21.18 -1.20 1.52
C PHE A 64 -20.61 -2.38 2.33
N TYR A 65 -20.30 -3.50 1.67
CA TYR A 65 -19.66 -4.63 2.34
C TYR A 65 -18.25 -4.27 2.81
N ALA A 66 -17.46 -3.58 1.99
CA ALA A 66 -16.14 -3.08 2.37
C ALA A 66 -16.22 -2.15 3.58
N PHE A 67 -17.16 -1.20 3.59
CA PHE A 67 -17.40 -0.33 4.73
C PHE A 67 -17.74 -1.14 6.00
N PHE A 68 -18.64 -2.10 5.91
CA PHE A 68 -19.02 -2.94 7.04
C PHE A 68 -17.85 -3.76 7.57
N ILE A 69 -17.06 -4.38 6.68
CA ILE A 69 -15.84 -5.13 7.04
C ILE A 69 -14.86 -4.23 7.79
N TRP A 70 -14.67 -2.98 7.35
CA TRP A 70 -13.78 -2.04 8.02
C TRP A 70 -14.26 -1.66 9.43
N ILE A 71 -15.57 -1.50 9.64
CA ILE A 71 -16.15 -1.32 10.97
C ILE A 71 -15.91 -2.55 11.85
N VAL A 72 -16.10 -3.75 11.31
CA VAL A 72 -15.82 -5.00 12.06
C VAL A 72 -14.33 -5.10 12.41
N ALA A 73 -13.44 -4.69 11.52
CA ALA A 73 -11.99 -4.71 11.73
C ALA A 73 -11.52 -3.86 12.93
N TYR A 74 -12.30 -2.86 13.35
CA TYR A 74 -12.04 -2.09 14.57
C TYR A 74 -12.11 -2.98 15.83
N PHE A 75 -13.12 -3.86 15.90
CA PHE A 75 -13.41 -4.67 17.07
C PHE A 75 -12.77 -6.06 17.00
N TYR A 76 -12.51 -6.56 15.80
CA TYR A 76 -12.00 -7.91 15.61
C TYR A 76 -10.49 -8.00 15.93
N PRO A 77 -10.02 -9.00 16.71
CA PRO A 77 -8.62 -9.09 17.12
C PRO A 77 -7.63 -9.11 15.95
N ASN A 78 -7.86 -9.97 14.95
CA ASN A 78 -6.95 -10.18 13.80
C ASN A 78 -7.64 -9.74 12.50
N PRO A 79 -7.58 -8.45 12.13
CA PRO A 79 -8.38 -7.92 11.02
C PRO A 79 -8.06 -8.59 9.68
N ASP A 80 -6.85 -9.11 9.50
CA ASP A 80 -6.43 -9.89 8.34
C ASP A 80 -7.27 -11.16 8.14
N ASP A 81 -7.72 -11.85 9.20
CA ASP A 81 -8.59 -13.04 9.07
C ASP A 81 -9.90 -12.74 8.32
N LEU A 82 -10.37 -11.49 8.37
CA LEU A 82 -11.63 -11.09 7.74
C LEU A 82 -11.61 -11.30 6.22
N ILE A 83 -10.44 -11.28 5.57
CA ILE A 83 -10.36 -11.58 4.13
C ILE A 83 -10.79 -13.00 3.81
N PHE A 84 -10.47 -13.98 4.67
CA PHE A 84 -10.88 -15.37 4.48
C PHE A 84 -12.37 -15.53 4.70
N ILE A 85 -12.96 -14.80 5.65
CA ILE A 85 -14.41 -14.77 5.86
C ILE A 85 -15.11 -14.23 4.61
N VAL A 86 -14.61 -13.13 4.03
CA VAL A 86 -15.14 -12.57 2.78
C VAL A 86 -15.07 -13.59 1.65
N LEU A 87 -13.94 -14.28 1.50
CA LEU A 87 -13.76 -15.31 0.48
C LEU A 87 -14.71 -16.49 0.64
N ILE A 88 -14.91 -16.98 1.87
CA ILE A 88 -15.82 -18.09 2.16
C ILE A 88 -17.28 -17.69 1.87
N ILE A 89 -17.70 -16.51 2.31
CA ILE A 89 -19.06 -15.99 2.07
C ILE A 89 -19.28 -15.80 0.56
N PHE A 90 -18.30 -15.20 -0.12
CA PHE A 90 -18.37 -14.98 -1.56
C PHE A 90 -18.48 -16.29 -2.34
N ALA A 91 -17.60 -17.26 -2.05
CA ALA A 91 -17.63 -18.56 -2.70
C ALA A 91 -18.95 -19.32 -2.46
N GLY A 92 -19.46 -19.28 -1.22
CA GLY A 92 -20.75 -19.89 -0.87
C GLY A 92 -21.92 -19.24 -1.61
N TRP A 93 -21.91 -17.92 -1.74
CA TRP A 93 -22.95 -17.16 -2.43
C TRP A 93 -22.96 -17.42 -3.94
N GLU A 94 -21.79 -17.43 -4.58
CA GLU A 94 -21.66 -17.75 -6.01
C GLU A 94 -22.07 -19.19 -6.29
N ALA A 95 -21.68 -20.14 -5.43
CA ALA A 95 -22.10 -21.54 -5.54
C ALA A 95 -23.63 -21.70 -5.40
N TYR A 96 -24.25 -20.98 -4.46
CA TYR A 96 -25.70 -20.99 -4.27
C TYR A 96 -26.45 -20.42 -5.48
N LYS A 97 -25.97 -19.29 -6.03
CA LYS A 97 -26.59 -18.64 -7.19
C LYS A 97 -26.28 -19.31 -8.52
N GLN A 98 -25.27 -20.19 -8.56
CA GLN A 98 -24.66 -20.68 -9.79
C GLN A 98 -24.24 -19.52 -10.71
N ALA A 99 -23.89 -18.38 -10.11
CA ALA A 99 -23.39 -17.20 -10.80
C ALA A 99 -21.87 -17.31 -10.95
N LYS A 100 -21.31 -16.50 -11.86
CA LYS A 100 -19.86 -16.39 -12.10
C LYS A 100 -19.43 -14.93 -12.04
N ASP A 101 -19.86 -14.21 -11.03
CA ASP A 101 -19.55 -12.79 -10.83
C ASP A 101 -18.21 -12.59 -10.10
N ILE A 102 -17.17 -13.25 -10.62
CA ILE A 102 -15.84 -13.36 -9.99
C ILE A 102 -15.18 -11.98 -9.88
N GLU A 103 -15.49 -11.05 -10.76
CA GLU A 103 -14.88 -9.71 -10.79
C GLU A 103 -15.12 -8.94 -9.49
N THR A 104 -16.27 -9.14 -8.84
CA THR A 104 -16.63 -8.44 -7.60
C THR A 104 -15.72 -8.76 -6.41
N ILE A 105 -14.95 -9.85 -6.46
CA ILE A 105 -14.01 -10.21 -5.39
C ILE A 105 -12.65 -9.49 -5.54
N PHE A 106 -12.30 -9.00 -6.74
CA PHE A 106 -10.98 -8.42 -6.98
C PHE A 106 -10.68 -7.15 -6.17
N PRO A 107 -11.61 -6.18 -5.98
CA PRO A 107 -11.36 -5.05 -5.10
C PRO A 107 -11.10 -5.48 -3.64
N PHE A 108 -11.76 -6.54 -3.16
CA PHE A 108 -11.51 -7.08 -1.83
C PHE A 108 -10.16 -7.74 -1.73
N LEU A 109 -9.70 -8.47 -2.74
CA LEU A 109 -8.38 -9.09 -2.72
C LEU A 109 -7.26 -8.06 -2.89
N TYR A 110 -7.41 -7.12 -3.82
CA TYR A 110 -6.39 -6.14 -4.15
C TYR A 110 -6.26 -5.05 -3.08
N VAL A 111 -7.39 -4.41 -2.72
CA VAL A 111 -7.39 -3.29 -1.76
C VAL A 111 -7.84 -3.73 -0.37
N GLY A 112 -8.93 -4.50 -0.28
CA GLY A 112 -9.47 -4.98 1.01
C GLY A 112 -8.43 -5.73 1.83
N GLY A 113 -7.83 -6.77 1.26
CA GLY A 113 -6.79 -7.57 1.90
C GLY A 113 -5.60 -6.71 2.30
N ALA A 114 -5.07 -5.90 1.37
CA ALA A 114 -3.93 -5.03 1.66
C ALA A 114 -4.15 -4.12 2.87
N TYR A 115 -5.30 -3.46 2.96
CA TYR A 115 -5.63 -2.58 4.09
C TYR A 115 -5.87 -3.33 5.40
N LEU A 116 -6.48 -4.53 5.34
CA LEU A 116 -6.63 -5.39 6.52
C LEU A 116 -5.27 -5.88 7.03
N PHE A 117 -4.34 -6.26 6.14
CA PHE A 117 -2.97 -6.63 6.52
C PHE A 117 -2.18 -5.44 7.08
N VAL A 118 -2.35 -4.24 6.54
CA VAL A 118 -1.72 -3.02 7.10
C VAL A 118 -2.26 -2.74 8.51
N LEU A 119 -3.57 -2.90 8.73
CA LEU A 119 -4.14 -2.74 10.07
C LEU A 119 -3.66 -3.84 11.03
N ALA A 120 -3.53 -5.09 10.58
CA ALA A 120 -2.97 -6.18 11.37
C ALA A 120 -1.51 -5.91 11.74
N LEU A 121 -0.68 -5.51 10.76
CA LEU A 121 0.72 -5.12 10.97
C LEU A 121 0.86 -4.05 12.05
N TYR A 122 -0.02 -3.04 12.02
CA TYR A 122 -0.07 -2.00 13.04
C TYR A 122 -0.46 -2.52 14.43
N LYS A 123 -1.46 -3.40 14.52
CA LYS A 123 -1.91 -3.97 15.80
C LYS A 123 -0.85 -4.86 16.44
N ASP A 124 -0.14 -5.64 15.64
CA ASP A 124 0.81 -6.64 16.13
C ASP A 124 2.19 -6.04 16.42
N PHE A 125 2.63 -5.07 15.60
CA PHE A 125 4.01 -4.55 15.63
C PHE A 125 4.11 -3.03 15.81
N GLY A 126 2.98 -2.33 15.92
CA GLY A 126 2.93 -0.88 16.20
C GLY A 126 3.23 0.00 15.00
N MET A 127 3.26 1.32 15.24
CA MET A 127 3.49 2.33 14.19
C MET A 127 4.86 2.20 13.53
N GLU A 128 5.87 1.73 14.28
CA GLU A 128 7.23 1.54 13.77
C GLU A 128 7.28 0.59 12.56
N ALA A 129 6.47 -0.48 12.58
CA ALA A 129 6.37 -1.39 11.45
C ALA A 129 5.72 -0.74 10.21
N LEU A 130 4.74 0.14 10.42
CA LEU A 130 4.14 0.92 9.32
C LEU A 130 5.14 1.91 8.72
N ILE A 131 5.88 2.63 9.56
CA ILE A 131 6.93 3.56 9.13
C ILE A 131 8.00 2.80 8.34
N TRP A 132 8.42 1.62 8.83
CA TRP A 132 9.36 0.77 8.14
C TRP A 132 8.87 0.37 6.75
N LEU A 133 7.60 -0.07 6.63
CA LEU A 133 6.99 -0.43 5.36
C LEU A 133 6.95 0.77 4.40
N VAL A 134 6.52 1.95 4.88
CA VAL A 134 6.47 3.18 4.07
C VAL A 134 7.87 3.60 3.61
N LEU A 135 8.88 3.48 4.46
CA LEU A 135 10.28 3.77 4.11
C LEU A 135 10.79 2.86 2.99
N ILE A 136 10.48 1.56 3.06
CA ILE A 136 10.85 0.58 2.02
C ILE A 136 10.17 0.93 0.69
N VAL A 137 8.85 1.16 0.71
CA VAL A 137 8.08 1.46 -0.52
C VAL A 137 8.54 2.79 -1.14
N ALA A 138 8.62 3.86 -0.36
CA ALA A 138 9.08 5.17 -0.83
C ALA A 138 10.55 5.12 -1.32
N GLY A 139 11.39 4.35 -0.64
CA GLY A 139 12.77 4.10 -1.03
C GLY A 139 12.88 3.34 -2.35
N ALA A 140 12.01 2.36 -2.58
CA ALA A 140 11.97 1.58 -3.82
C ALA A 140 11.61 2.47 -5.01
N ASP A 141 10.56 3.27 -4.88
CA ASP A 141 10.12 4.19 -5.93
C ASP A 141 11.17 5.27 -6.23
N THR A 142 11.75 5.87 -5.19
CA THR A 142 12.77 6.91 -5.33
C THR A 142 14.05 6.34 -5.96
N GLY A 143 14.51 5.19 -5.49
CA GLY A 143 15.68 4.50 -6.03
C GLY A 143 15.47 4.07 -7.48
N ALA A 144 14.30 3.52 -7.80
CA ALA A 144 13.96 3.12 -9.16
C ALA A 144 13.88 4.31 -10.11
N TYR A 145 13.32 5.43 -9.66
CA TYR A 145 13.28 6.66 -10.45
C TYR A 145 14.68 7.21 -10.73
N ILE A 146 15.53 7.34 -9.71
CA ILE A 146 16.87 7.94 -9.84
C ILE A 146 17.74 7.07 -10.75
N ILE A 147 17.79 5.76 -10.49
CA ILE A 147 18.66 4.83 -11.21
C ILE A 147 18.10 4.56 -12.61
N GLY A 148 16.78 4.36 -12.73
CA GLY A 148 16.12 4.16 -14.01
C GLY A 148 16.26 5.36 -14.95
N LYS A 149 16.17 6.59 -14.43
CA LYS A 149 16.38 7.80 -15.24
C LYS A 149 17.83 8.02 -15.64
N SER A 150 18.78 7.61 -14.81
CA SER A 150 20.21 7.86 -15.05
C SER A 150 20.88 6.78 -15.90
N PHE A 151 20.45 5.52 -15.73
CA PHE A 151 21.12 4.35 -16.32
C PHE A 151 20.16 3.38 -17.03
N GLY A 152 18.85 3.65 -17.03
CA GLY A 152 17.86 2.76 -17.60
C GLY A 152 18.00 2.59 -19.11
N LYS A 153 18.05 1.34 -19.56
CA LYS A 153 18.17 0.97 -20.98
C LYS A 153 17.21 -0.14 -21.36
N THR A 154 16.94 -1.05 -20.43
CA THR A 154 16.17 -2.26 -20.69
C THR A 154 14.74 -2.08 -20.18
N PRO A 155 13.72 -2.05 -21.04
CA PRO A 155 12.33 -1.98 -20.60
C PRO A 155 11.95 -3.19 -19.73
N PHE A 156 11.22 -2.94 -18.64
CA PHE A 156 10.81 -3.98 -17.69
C PHE A 156 9.36 -4.42 -17.86
N SER A 157 8.45 -3.48 -18.14
CA SER A 157 7.01 -3.77 -18.21
C SER A 157 6.38 -3.25 -19.50
N PRO A 158 5.52 -4.04 -20.17
CA PRO A 158 4.75 -3.58 -21.32
C PRO A 158 3.67 -2.56 -20.93
N THR A 159 3.16 -2.60 -19.70
CA THR A 159 2.12 -1.66 -19.21
C THR A 159 2.70 -0.34 -18.70
N SER A 160 4.00 -0.31 -18.37
CA SER A 160 4.71 0.88 -17.91
C SER A 160 5.99 1.09 -18.74
N PRO A 161 5.90 1.76 -19.90
CA PRO A 161 6.99 1.87 -20.86
C PRO A 161 8.25 2.57 -20.32
N ASN A 162 8.10 3.39 -19.27
CA ASN A 162 9.21 4.09 -18.62
C ASN A 162 9.90 3.27 -17.50
N LYS A 163 9.35 2.10 -17.13
CA LYS A 163 9.94 1.26 -16.08
C LYS A 163 11.07 0.42 -16.70
N THR A 164 12.26 0.54 -16.15
CA THR A 164 13.46 -0.15 -16.65
C THR A 164 13.95 -1.19 -15.66
N LEU A 165 14.59 -2.26 -16.17
CA LEU A 165 15.13 -3.34 -15.34
C LEU A 165 16.22 -2.81 -14.40
N GLU A 166 17.08 -1.93 -14.89
CA GLU A 166 18.13 -1.28 -14.08
C GLU A 166 17.53 -0.41 -12.98
N GLY A 167 16.42 0.28 -13.29
CA GLY A 167 15.65 1.03 -12.30
C GLY A 167 15.07 0.10 -11.23
N VAL A 168 14.42 -1.00 -11.61
CA VAL A 168 13.86 -1.97 -10.65
C VAL A 168 14.93 -2.54 -9.73
N LEU A 169 16.05 -3.01 -10.28
CA LEU A 169 17.17 -3.54 -9.48
C LEU A 169 17.75 -2.48 -8.55
N GLY A 170 17.86 -1.25 -9.04
CA GLY A 170 18.30 -0.11 -8.25
C GLY A 170 17.35 0.22 -7.10
N GLY A 171 16.04 0.29 -7.38
CA GLY A 171 15.00 0.53 -6.38
C GLY A 171 14.98 -0.54 -5.30
N VAL A 172 14.99 -1.83 -5.68
CA VAL A 172 15.06 -2.95 -4.72
C VAL A 172 16.31 -2.85 -3.87
N SER A 173 17.47 -2.55 -4.46
CA SER A 173 18.73 -2.44 -3.73
C SER A 173 18.71 -1.29 -2.71
N VAL A 174 18.28 -0.09 -3.14
CA VAL A 174 18.16 1.10 -2.27
C VAL A 174 17.18 0.85 -1.14
N ALA A 175 15.98 0.35 -1.45
CA ALA A 175 14.95 0.05 -0.48
C ALA A 175 15.38 -1.01 0.54
N THR A 176 16.05 -2.08 0.07
CA THR A 176 16.56 -3.14 0.94
C THR A 176 17.59 -2.58 1.92
N ILE A 177 18.52 -1.74 1.44
CA ILE A 177 19.54 -1.12 2.30
C ILE A 177 18.89 -0.19 3.33
N LEU A 178 18.02 0.72 2.88
CA LEU A 178 17.32 1.67 3.75
C LEU A 178 16.45 0.95 4.79
N GLY A 179 15.66 -0.02 4.34
CA GLY A 179 14.85 -0.87 5.21
C GLY A 179 15.71 -1.64 6.20
N THR A 180 16.84 -2.19 5.78
CA THR A 180 17.71 -2.97 6.69
C THR A 180 18.23 -2.07 7.81
N PHE A 181 18.68 -0.85 7.49
CA PHE A 181 19.17 0.10 8.48
C PHE A 181 18.11 0.54 9.48
N TYR A 182 16.85 0.67 9.06
CA TYR A 182 15.75 0.95 9.98
C TYR A 182 15.39 -0.28 10.83
N GLY A 183 15.28 -1.44 10.20
CA GLY A 183 14.80 -2.66 10.83
C GLY A 183 15.74 -3.28 11.86
N VAL A 184 17.05 -2.99 11.80
CA VAL A 184 18.03 -3.51 12.78
C VAL A 184 17.77 -3.01 14.20
N GLU A 185 17.01 -1.92 14.36
CA GLU A 185 16.60 -1.41 15.68
C GLU A 185 15.55 -2.33 16.34
N PHE A 186 14.82 -3.13 15.55
CA PHE A 186 13.70 -3.96 16.01
C PHE A 186 13.96 -5.46 15.93
N VAL A 187 14.74 -5.90 14.94
CA VAL A 187 15.04 -7.32 14.68
C VAL A 187 16.52 -7.53 14.34
N ASN A 188 16.98 -8.78 14.38
CA ASN A 188 18.36 -9.09 14.02
C ASN A 188 18.67 -8.70 12.56
N PRO A 189 19.94 -8.40 12.23
CA PRO A 189 20.30 -7.89 10.89
C PRO A 189 19.93 -8.81 9.73
N PHE A 190 20.01 -10.12 9.91
CA PHE A 190 19.65 -11.08 8.87
C PHE A 190 18.15 -11.03 8.57
N LEU A 191 17.31 -11.00 9.60
CA LEU A 191 15.86 -10.90 9.45
C LEU A 191 15.45 -9.52 8.92
N SER A 192 16.09 -8.44 9.38
CA SER A 192 15.85 -7.08 8.88
C SER A 192 16.11 -6.99 7.36
N PHE A 193 17.24 -7.55 6.91
CA PHE A 193 17.57 -7.64 5.49
C PHE A 193 16.53 -8.44 4.71
N PHE A 194 16.14 -9.61 5.22
CA PHE A 194 15.20 -10.48 4.53
C PHE A 194 13.80 -9.87 4.40
N ILE A 195 13.27 -9.28 5.48
CA ILE A 195 11.99 -8.56 5.47
C ILE A 195 12.05 -7.41 4.45
N SER A 196 13.10 -6.58 4.53
CA SER A 196 13.27 -5.43 3.65
C SER A 196 13.35 -5.83 2.17
N LEU A 197 14.07 -6.92 1.87
CA LEU A 197 14.19 -7.46 0.51
C LEU A 197 12.84 -7.94 -0.03
N VAL A 198 12.11 -8.73 0.77
CA VAL A 198 10.80 -9.27 0.35
C VAL A 198 9.79 -8.14 0.12
N CYS A 199 9.71 -7.17 1.04
CA CYS A 199 8.85 -6.00 0.88
C CYS A 199 9.25 -5.16 -0.35
N ALA A 200 10.55 -4.92 -0.57
CA ALA A 200 11.04 -4.17 -1.71
C ALA A 200 10.72 -4.85 -3.05
N VAL A 201 10.83 -6.18 -3.12
CA VAL A 201 10.43 -6.96 -4.31
C VAL A 201 8.91 -6.90 -4.49
N GLY A 202 8.13 -7.04 -3.42
CA GLY A 202 6.67 -6.92 -3.47
C GLY A 202 6.19 -5.59 -4.04
N ALA A 203 6.83 -4.48 -3.64
CA ALA A 203 6.54 -3.14 -4.13
C ALA A 203 6.78 -2.96 -5.65
N VAL A 204 7.52 -3.86 -6.30
CA VAL A 204 7.72 -3.81 -7.77
C VAL A 204 6.46 -4.21 -8.53
N PHE A 205 5.64 -5.11 -7.96
CA PHE A 205 4.52 -5.76 -8.64
C PHE A 205 3.13 -5.32 -8.17
N GLY A 206 3.03 -4.72 -6.97
CA GLY A 206 1.78 -4.14 -6.45
C GLY A 206 1.34 -2.91 -7.21
#